data_AF-A0A8T3B2S8-F1
#
_entry.id   AF-A0A8T3B2S8-F1
#
_cell.length_a   1.000
_cell.length_b   1.000
_cell.length_c   1.000
_cell.angle_alpha   90.00
_cell.angle_beta   90.00
_cell.angle_gamma   90.00
#
_symmetry.space_group_name_H-M   'P 1'
#
loop_
_entity.id
_entity.type
_entity.pdbx_description
1 polymer ?
#
loop_
_entity_poly.entity_id
_entity_poly.type
_entity_poly.pdbx_seq_one_letter_code
_entity_poly.pdbx_strand_id
1 'polypeptide(L)' 'MPLADFVKQPSIRDNMFKKMIDICIAWLGNCYCLLISHQMVSKFYSRSSTLYYNVV' A
#
# COMPACT_ATOMS: atom_id res chain seq x y z
N MET A 1 -6.40 -16.02 -6.13
CA MET A 1 -7.78 -15.64 -6.54
C MET A 1 -7.67 -14.65 -7.68
N PRO A 2 -8.36 -14.84 -8.81
CA PRO A 2 -8.37 -13.87 -9.90
C PRO A 2 -8.95 -12.52 -9.44
N LEU A 3 -8.33 -11.41 -9.84
CA LEU A 3 -8.81 -10.05 -9.48
C LEU A 3 -10.28 -9.84 -9.87
N ALA A 4 -10.68 -10.36 -11.04
CA ALA A 4 -12.05 -10.28 -11.54
C ALA A 4 -13.07 -10.99 -10.64
N ASP A 5 -12.66 -12.04 -9.93
CA ASP A 5 -13.53 -12.76 -8.99
C ASP A 5 -13.47 -12.12 -7.60
N PHE A 6 -12.32 -11.55 -7.23
CA PHE A 6 -12.14 -10.80 -5.99
C PHE A 6 -13.08 -9.59 -5.95
N VAL A 7 -13.09 -8.76 -6.99
CA VAL A 7 -13.92 -7.54 -7.08
C VAL A 7 -15.44 -7.81 -6.98
N LYS A 8 -15.89 -9.02 -7.36
CA LYS A 8 -17.31 -9.40 -7.33
C LYS A 8 -17.82 -9.79 -5.94
N GLN A 9 -16.94 -9.87 -4.92
CA GLN A 9 -17.36 -10.26 -3.59
C GLN A 9 -18.37 -9.26 -2.99
N PRO A 10 -19.42 -9.74 -2.31
CA PRO A 10 -20.48 -8.87 -1.78
C PRO A 10 -20.02 -7.82 -0.77
N SER A 11 -18.89 -8.06 -0.08
CA SER A 11 -18.24 -7.12 0.85
C SER A 11 -17.66 -5.87 0.18
N ILE A 12 -17.50 -5.87 -1.15
CA ILE A 12 -16.84 -4.79 -1.91
C ILE A 12 -17.83 -3.69 -2.33
N ARG A 13 -19.11 -3.83 -1.96
CA ARG A 13 -20.13 -2.79 -2.19
C ARG A 13 -19.93 -1.51 -1.37
N ASP A 14 -19.04 -1.53 -0.38
CA ASP A 14 -18.66 -0.33 0.38
C ASP A 14 -17.63 0.50 -0.42
N ASN A 15 -17.89 1.80 -0.49
CA ASN A 15 -17.04 2.78 -1.17
C ASN A 15 -15.60 2.78 -0.63
N MET A 16 -15.37 2.43 0.65
CA MET A 16 -14.01 2.31 1.20
C MET A 16 -13.24 1.15 0.56
N PHE A 17 -13.88 -0.02 0.40
CA PHE A 17 -13.24 -1.19 -0.19
C PHE A 17 -12.93 -0.99 -1.67
N LYS A 18 -13.82 -0.30 -2.39
CA LYS A 18 -13.58 0.07 -3.79
C LYS A 18 -12.29 0.89 -3.94
N LYS A 19 -12.09 1.92 -3.10
CA LYS A 19 -10.86 2.73 -3.11
C LYS A 19 -9.61 1.90 -2.81
N MET A 20 -9.68 1.00 -1.84
CA MET A 20 -8.56 0.10 -1.51
C MET A 20 -8.21 -0.81 -2.70
N ILE A 21 -9.21 -1.33 -3.39
CA ILE A 21 -9.01 -2.16 -4.59
C ILE A 21 -8.41 -1.34 -5.72
N ASP A 22 -8.91 -0.12 -5.96
CA ASP A 22 -8.37 0.76 -7.00
C ASP A 22 -6.86 1.04 -6.77
N ILE A 23 -6.44 1.24 -5.51
CA ILE A 23 -5.02 1.37 -5.13
C ILE A 23 -4.23 0.10 -5.46
N CYS A 24 -4.77 -1.08 -5.13
CA CYS A 24 -4.12 -2.36 -5.44
C CYS A 24 -4.00 -2.60 -6.94
N ILE A 25 -5.02 -2.23 -7.72
CA ILE A 25 -5.00 -2.34 -9.19
C ILE A 25 -3.96 -1.40 -9.78
N ALA A 26 -3.92 -0.14 -9.32
CA ALA A 26 -2.91 0.82 -9.73
C ALA A 26 -1.49 0.35 -9.39
N TRP A 27 -1.32 -0.29 -8.23
CA TRP A 27 -0.05 -0.91 -7.82
C TRP A 27 0.36 -2.08 -8.72
N LEU A 28 -0.56 -3.02 -9.02
CA LEU A 28 -0.31 -4.12 -9.96
C LEU A 28 0.03 -3.64 -11.37
N GLY A 29 -0.51 -2.49 -11.78
CA GLY A 29 -0.20 -1.85 -13.06
C GLY A 29 1.12 -1.08 -13.10
N ASN A 30 1.93 -1.10 -12.04
CA ASN A 30 3.11 -0.24 -11.86
C ASN A 30 2.82 1.27 -11.97
N CYS A 31 1.56 1.67 -11.75
CA CYS A 31 1.09 3.07 -11.84
C CYS A 31 0.94 3.72 -10.45
N TYR A 32 1.41 3.06 -9.39
CA TYR A 32 1.31 3.55 -8.01
C TYR A 32 2.68 3.58 -7.34
N CYS A 33 3.11 4.77 -6.91
CA CYS A 33 4.35 4.93 -6.13
C CYS A 33 4.07 4.58 -4.66
N LEU A 34 4.60 3.44 -4.22
CA LEU A 34 4.46 2.99 -2.83
C LEU A 34 5.41 3.77 -1.91
N LEU A 35 5.06 3.85 -0.62
CA LEU A 35 6.03 4.22 0.41
C LEU A 35 6.98 3.04 0.62
N ILE A 36 8.28 3.27 0.45
CA ILE A 36 9.33 2.28 0.68
C ILE A 36 9.77 2.37 2.14
N SER A 37 9.95 1.21 2.77
CA SER A 37 10.48 1.13 4.12
C SER A 37 12.00 1.31 4.11
N HIS A 38 12.49 2.20 4.97
CA HIS A 38 13.91 2.43 5.14
C HIS A 38 14.27 2.38 6.62
N GLN A 39 15.20 1.50 6.97
CA GLN A 39 15.71 1.44 8.34
C GLN A 39 16.68 2.59 8.60
N MET A 40 16.45 3.32 9.68
CA MET A 40 17.22 4.47 10.11
C MET A 40 17.53 4.35 11.60
N VAL A 41 18.69 4.85 12.02
CA VAL A 41 19.04 4.93 13.45
C VAL A 41 18.67 6.33 13.95
N SER A 42 17.81 6.39 14.96
CA SER A 42 17.43 7.66 15.57
C SER A 42 18.62 8.30 16.28
N LYS A 43 18.89 9.57 15.99
CA LYS A 43 19.93 10.37 16.67
C LYS A 43 19.70 10.51 18.18
N PHE A 44 18.45 10.44 18.64
CA PHE A 44 18.11 10.71 20.05
C PHE A 44 18.30 9.51 20.99
N TYR A 45 18.10 8.29 20.50
CA TYR A 45 18.09 7.08 21.34
C TYR A 45 18.98 5.96 20.80
N SER A 46 19.71 6.17 19.70
CA SER A 46 20.49 5.14 19.00
C SER A 46 19.67 3.88 18.67
N ARG A 47 18.34 4.01 18.63
CA ARG A 47 17.41 2.93 18.33
C ARG A 47 17.13 2.89 16.83
N SER A 48 17.01 1.67 16.30
CA SER A 48 16.51 1.46 14.94
C SER A 48 15.05 1.89 14.85
N SER A 49 14.69 2.52 13.74
CA SER A 49 13.35 2.96 13.40
C SER A 49 13.15 2.78 11.91
N THR A 50 11.92 2.60 11.45
CA THR A 50 11.60 2.45 10.03
C THR A 50 10.88 3.69 9.54
N LEU A 51 11.45 4.38 8.56
CA LEU A 51 10.81 5.49 7.87
C LEU A 51 10.16 4.96 6.59
N TYR A 52 8.87 5.24 6.41
CA TYR A 52 8.14 4.96 5.18
C TYR A 52 8.04 6.25 4.37
N TYR A 53 8.70 6.33 3.23
CA TYR A 53 8.69 7.53 2.39
C TYR A 53 8.68 7.16 0.91
N ASN A 54 8.29 8.12 0.06
CA ASN A 54 8.32 7.93 -1.38
C ASN A 54 9.76 8.14 -1.88
N VAL A 55 10.34 7.12 -2.50
CA VAL A 55 11.65 7.19 -3.15
C VAL A 55 11.39 7.58 -4.61
N VAL A 56 11.32 8.89 -4.88
CA VAL A 56 11.32 9.46 -6.23
C VAL A 56 12.74 9.81 -6.63
#